data_AF-A0A1T4Q685-F1
#
_entry.id   AF-A0A1T4Q685-F1
#
_cell.length_a   1.000
_cell.length_b   1.000
_cell.length_c   1.000
_cell.angle_alpha   90.00
_cell.angle_beta   90.00
_cell.angle_gamma   90.00
#
_symmetry.space_group_name_H-M   'P 1'
#
loop_
_entity.id
_entity.type
_entity.pdbx_description
1 polymer ?
#
loop_
_entity_poly.entity_id
_entity_poly.type
_entity_poly.pdbx_seq_one_letter_code
_entity_poly.pdbx_strand_id
1 'polypeptide(L)' 'AVPLSAHVGRHTFATLITLERGVPIETVSRMLGHGSIKTTERYAHVTPKKLFDEFERFLSFTEDLRLSL' A
#
# COMPACT_ATOMS: atom_id res chain seq x y z
N ALA A 1 1.55 23.75 -15.04
CA ALA A 1 2.13 22.41 -14.83
C ALA A 1 2.63 22.31 -13.40
N VAL A 2 2.49 21.16 -12.74
CA VAL A 2 3.07 20.96 -11.40
C VAL A 2 4.59 20.81 -11.55
N PRO A 3 5.41 21.66 -10.90
CA PRO A 3 6.86 21.57 -11.03
C PRO A 3 7.40 20.27 -10.44
N LEU A 4 8.28 19.61 -11.19
CA LEU A 4 9.02 18.44 -10.71
C LEU A 4 9.91 18.89 -9.55
N SER A 5 9.72 18.25 -8.40
CA SER A 5 10.50 18.49 -7.20
C SER A 5 10.74 17.18 -6.46
N ALA A 6 11.73 17.15 -5.57
CA ALA A 6 11.98 16.00 -4.71
C ALA A 6 10.74 15.60 -3.89
N HIS A 7 9.89 16.57 -3.52
CA HIS A 7 8.63 16.32 -2.83
C HIS A 7 7.65 15.53 -3.69
N VAL A 8 7.48 15.91 -4.96
CA VAL A 8 6.63 15.19 -5.92
C VAL A 8 7.18 13.79 -6.16
N GLY A 9 8.50 13.65 -6.34
CA GLY A 9 9.15 12.35 -6.50
C GLY A 9 8.91 11.41 -5.31
N ARG A 10 9.05 11.92 -4.08
CA ARG A 10 8.74 11.16 -2.85
C ARG A 10 7.27 10.73 -2.83
N HIS A 11 6.35 11.63 -3.17
CA HIS A 11 4.93 11.32 -3.27
C HIS A 11 4.68 10.19 -4.28
N THR A 12 5.20 10.32 -5.51
CA THR A 12 5.06 9.32 -6.57
C THR A 12 5.63 7.96 -6.18
N PHE A 13 6.82 7.94 -5.56
CA PHE A 13 7.42 6.70 -5.06
C PHE A 13 6.52 6.03 -4.03
N ALA A 14 6.10 6.77 -3.00
CA ALA A 14 5.29 6.25 -1.91
C ALA A 14 3.92 5.72 -2.38
N THR A 15 3.26 6.42 -3.31
CA THR A 15 1.93 6.03 -3.79
C THR A 15 2.01 4.99 -4.90
N LEU A 16 2.48 5.38 -6.08
CA LEU A 16 2.35 4.60 -7.32
C LEU A 16 3.33 3.44 -7.43
N ILE A 17 4.55 3.60 -6.89
CA ILE A 17 5.61 2.60 -7.02
C ILE A 17 5.51 1.56 -5.90
N THR A 18 5.16 1.98 -4.67
CA THR A 18 5.10 1.08 -3.51
C THR A 18 3.68 0.70 -3.10
N LEU A 19 2.86 1.63 -2.60
CA LEU A 19 1.57 1.29 -1.97
C LEU A 19 0.56 0.72 -2.98
N GLU A 20 0.50 1.25 -4.21
CA GLU A 20 -0.30 0.67 -5.31
C GLU A 20 0.17 -0.72 -5.74
N ARG A 21 1.41 -1.10 -5.42
CA ARG A 21 1.98 -2.41 -5.73
C ARG A 21 1.89 -3.39 -4.55
N GLY A 22 1.13 -3.04 -3.52
CA GLY A 22 0.90 -3.89 -2.36
C GLY A 22 2.07 -3.97 -1.38
N VAL A 23 3.03 -3.04 -1.45
CA VAL A 23 4.11 -2.97 -0.45
C VAL A 23 3.50 -2.52 0.89
N PRO A 24 3.72 -3.25 2.01
CA PRO A 24 3.18 -2.87 3.31
C PRO A 24 3.62 -1.48 3.76
N ILE A 25 2.71 -0.73 4.38
CA ILE A 25 2.93 0.68 4.72
C ILE A 25 4.10 0.90 5.69
N GLU A 26 4.36 -0.05 6.58
CA GLU A 26 5.50 -0.06 7.51
C GLU A 26 6.82 -0.17 6.74
N THR A 27 6.83 -0.96 5.67
CA THR A 27 8.00 -1.10 4.79
C THR A 27 8.23 0.19 4.01
N VAL A 28 7.18 0.79 3.46
CA VAL A 28 7.26 2.11 2.79
C VAL A 28 7.75 3.18 3.77
N SER A 29 7.24 3.19 5.01
CA SER A 29 7.64 4.12 6.05
C SER A 29 9.14 4.02 6.36
N ARG A 30 9.67 2.79 6.45
CA ARG A 30 11.12 2.56 6.63
C ARG A 30 11.94 2.99 5.41
N MET A 31 11.49 2.68 4.20
CA MET A 31 12.16 3.11 2.96
C MET A 31 12.26 4.64 2.84
N LEU A 32 11.25 5.36 3.33
CA LEU A 32 11.21 6.82 3.33
C LEU A 32 11.94 7.47 4.52
N GLY A 33 12.42 6.67 5.47
CA GLY A 33 13.07 7.16 6.69
C GLY A 33 12.14 7.89 7.64
N HIS A 34 10.85 7.55 7.65
CA HIS A 34 9.87 8.18 8.54
C HIS A 34 9.91 7.57 9.93
N GLY A 35 10.00 8.43 10.96
CA GLY A 35 9.98 8.01 12.38
C GLY A 35 8.60 7.59 12.90
N SER A 36 7.54 7.78 12.12
CA SER A 36 6.18 7.35 12.45
C SER A 36 5.42 6.93 11.20
N ILE A 37 4.69 5.81 11.29
CA ILE A 37 3.79 5.34 10.23
C ILE A 37 2.73 6.41 9.91
N LYS A 38 2.30 7.18 10.90
CA LYS A 38 1.32 8.28 10.73
C LYS A 38 1.75 9.31 9.69
N THR A 39 3.06 9.54 9.53
CA THR A 39 3.58 10.43 8.47
C THR A 39 3.42 9.81 7.08
N THR A 40 3.51 8.48 6.98
CA THR A 40 3.36 7.69 5.74
C THR A 40 1.90 7.48 5.36
N GLU A 41 0.97 7.46 6.32
CA GLU A 41 -0.48 7.35 6.10
C GLU A 41 -1.03 8.42 5.13
N ARG A 42 -0.36 9.58 5.02
CA ARG A 42 -0.73 10.61 4.02
C ARG A 42 -0.66 10.13 2.57
N TYR A 43 0.03 9.03 2.30
CA TYR A 43 0.14 8.39 0.99
C TYR A 43 -0.81 7.20 0.83
N ALA A 44 -1.40 6.73 1.92
CA ALA A 44 -2.28 5.59 1.94
C ALA A 44 -3.70 6.03 1.57
N HIS A 45 -4.12 5.68 0.36
CA HIS A 45 -5.49 5.85 -0.10
C HIS A 45 -6.19 4.49 -0.10
N VAL A 46 -7.12 4.31 0.85
CA VAL A 46 -8.03 3.17 0.85
C VAL A 46 -9.15 3.48 -0.13
N THR A 47 -9.27 2.69 -1.18
CA THR A 47 -10.40 2.76 -2.11
C THR A 47 -11.25 1.49 -1.96
N PRO A 48 -12.57 1.57 -2.16
CA PRO A 48 -13.43 0.38 -2.12
C PRO A 48 -12.92 -0.72 -3.05
N LYS A 49 -12.45 -0.35 -4.25
CA LYS A 49 -11.85 -1.27 -5.21
C LYS A 49 -10.69 -2.08 -4.61
N LYS A 50 -9.70 -1.40 -4.02
CA LYS A 50 -8.54 -2.09 -3.41
C LYS A 50 -8.95 -3.00 -2.26
N LEU A 51 -9.95 -2.60 -1.47
CA LEU A 51 -10.48 -3.44 -0.39
C LEU A 51 -11.06 -4.73 -0.95
N PHE A 52 -11.88 -4.65 -1.99
CA PHE A 52 -12.45 -5.85 -2.62
C PHE A 52 -11.38 -6.69 -3.31
N ASP A 53 -10.43 -6.08 -4.04
CA ASP A 53 -9.33 -6.79 -4.69
C ASP A 53 -8.50 -7.60 -3.68
N GLU A 54 -8.19 -7.03 -2.51
CA GLU A 54 -7.45 -7.73 -1.46
C GLU A 54 -8.30 -8.83 -0.79
N PHE A 55 -9.61 -8.60 -0.63
CA PHE A 55 -10.52 -9.60 -0.08
C PHE A 55 -10.68 -10.80 -1.00
N GLU A 56 -10.80 -10.59 -2.32
CA GLU A 56 -10.82 -11.68 -3.32
C GLU A 56 -9.50 -12.46 -3.32
N ARG A 57 -8.36 -11.77 -3.16
CA ARG A 57 -7.06 -12.43 -3.02
C ARG A 57 -7.00 -13.30 -1.76
N PHE A 58 -7.56 -12.84 -0.65
CA PHE A 58 -7.67 -13.65 0.57
C PHE A 58 -8.57 -14.87 0.34
N LEU A 59 -9.76 -14.69 -0.26
CA LEU A 59 -10.68 -15.79 -0.53
C LEU A 59 -10.02 -16.87 -1.39
N SER A 60 -9.40 -16.50 -2.51
CA SER A 60 -8.70 -17.44 -3.39
C SER A 60 -7.57 -18.20 -2.71
N PHE A 61 -6.83 -17.57 -1.78
CA PHE A 61 -5.84 -18.26 -0.97
C PHE A 61 -6.45 -19.28 0.01
N THR A 62 -7.68 -19.04 0.45
CA THR A 62 -8.38 -19.90 1.42
C THR A 62 -9.32 -20.94 0.78
N GLU A 63 -9.50 -20.94 -0.54
CA GLU A 63 -10.39 -21.90 -1.23
C GLU A 63 -10.00 -23.37 -0.96
N ASP A 64 -8.70 -23.66 -0.87
CA ASP A 64 -8.17 -25.01 -0.62
C ASP A 64 -8.04 -25.36 0.86
N LEU A 65 -8.34 -24.41 1.77
CA LEU A 65 -8.36 -24.66 3.22
C LEU A 65 -9.63 -25.47 3.56
N ARG A 66 -9.61 -26.77 3.24
CA ARG A 66 -10.51 -27.72 3.87
C ARG A 66 -10.19 -27.77 5.35
N LEU A 67 -11.05 -27.15 6.15
CA LEU A 67 -11.14 -27.45 7.58
C LEU A 67 -11.50 -28.93 7.71
N SER A 68 -10.51 -29.79 7.89
CA SER A 68 -10.72 -31.15 8.35
C SER A 68 -11.16 -31.06 9.81
N LEU A 69 -12.47 -31.17 10.04
CA LEU A 69 -13.04 -31.58 11.31
C LEU A 69 -13.18 -33.10 11.32
#